data_AF-A0A7X6NY94-F1
#
_entry.id   AF-A0A7X6NY94-F1
#
_cell.length_a   1.000
_cell.length_b   1.000
_cell.length_c   1.000
_cell.angle_alpha   90.00
_cell.angle_beta   90.00
_cell.angle_gamma   90.00
#
_symmetry.space_group_name_H-M   'P 1'
#
loop_
_entity.id
_entity.type
_entity.pdbx_description
1 polymer ?
#
loop_
_entity_poly.entity_id
_entity_poly.type
_entity_poly.pdbx_seq_one_letter_code
_entity_poly.pdbx_strand_id
1 'polypeptide(L)'
;MGQTTGTAAQNTTKNTATARGASALVIASAITAVVAMAGLTAPAATAQQPADAQRVPACVPNEVLKLSGAVEHAAQKTYLLVPFEVPRGVTRVEVGYTWAPLESTTLDLGLWDPDGYDNPDGFRGWGGSRQGRLDKGMAHSWVQADSADRGFTPGPVEPGTWHVELGLAEVADAGATYNVEVLCSDGPVGEAPTADPVDPDHVANDAAGWYRADFHMHSYHSAPNAPSYDEFVNYARAARLDILPVTEYVVTRHQNELGAAQRANPDLLIWPGREIITYFGHATVFGETPSTVEYRHGFEDVTLRGIQTDSVADGAVFGIAHPTVFPEAQFGSTCRGCEFQLGDDIDWSAVTTVEVVTNDTTVGGVENPFIQTAIEFWQARLNEGHRITAVSGSDDKAGPELGSSATMIYAEELSRAGVSRALRAGRAYVQVRGAAGSPTIEFSATADGTTALMGETLVAPQGEFLLEVAGAAGQSVHVIRNGVETASEPVGGETHTMRWTGERDPATEGPLGTYWRIEVRDAVGRTVISNPIFLADTAPVMTEPSTTQRPADTADTEPADRAAVTDAAAETDTPWGVGVGWVWALFGVLALALVAVIRTVAAARSSHPRTTPPAT
;
A
#
# COMPACT_ATOMS: atom_id res chain seq x y z
N MET A 1 -32.40 -55.01 -39.54
CA MET A 1 -33.71 -55.54 -40.01
C MET A 1 -34.73 -55.40 -38.88
N GLY A 2 -35.83 -54.67 -39.13
CA GLY A 2 -37.19 -54.78 -38.53
C GLY A 2 -37.33 -54.83 -36.99
N GLN A 3 -38.03 -53.88 -36.35
CA GLN A 3 -39.47 -53.97 -36.02
C GLN A 3 -39.81 -55.19 -35.13
N THR A 4 -40.49 -55.12 -33.98
CA THR A 4 -41.77 -54.44 -33.70
C THR A 4 -42.20 -54.71 -32.23
N THR A 5 -42.73 -53.68 -31.56
CA THR A 5 -43.96 -53.59 -30.72
C THR A 5 -44.41 -54.67 -29.71
N GLY A 6 -44.89 -54.20 -28.54
CA GLY A 6 -46.07 -54.72 -27.82
C GLY A 6 -45.87 -54.91 -26.30
N THR A 7 -46.34 -54.00 -25.43
CA THR A 7 -47.61 -54.04 -24.62
C THR A 7 -47.81 -55.32 -23.78
N ALA A 8 -48.26 -55.37 -22.52
CA ALA A 8 -48.55 -54.47 -21.39
C ALA A 8 -49.04 -55.40 -20.23
N ALA A 9 -48.95 -54.97 -18.96
CA ALA A 9 -49.91 -55.20 -17.84
C ALA A 9 -49.30 -55.52 -16.46
N GLN A 10 -49.52 -54.58 -15.50
CA GLN A 10 -50.07 -54.69 -14.11
C GLN A 10 -49.56 -55.79 -13.17
N ASN A 11 -49.36 -55.66 -11.84
CA ASN A 11 -49.65 -54.69 -10.76
C ASN A 11 -48.84 -55.24 -9.53
N THR A 12 -48.24 -54.48 -8.61
CA THR A 12 -48.84 -54.16 -7.28
C THR A 12 -47.85 -53.35 -6.40
N THR A 13 -48.29 -52.14 -6.04
CA THR A 13 -48.20 -51.43 -4.73
C THR A 13 -47.09 -51.73 -3.71
N LYS A 14 -46.35 -50.67 -3.30
CA LYS A 14 -46.58 -49.93 -2.02
C LYS A 14 -45.86 -48.57 -1.98
N ASN A 15 -46.61 -47.57 -1.51
CA ASN A 15 -46.38 -46.12 -1.54
C ASN A 15 -45.40 -45.58 -0.47
N THR A 16 -44.82 -44.41 -0.75
CA THR A 16 -45.01 -43.12 -0.02
C THR A 16 -44.17 -42.04 -0.73
N ALA A 17 -44.72 -41.23 -1.64
CA ALA A 17 -45.64 -40.08 -1.49
C ALA A 17 -44.95 -38.79 -0.98
N THR A 18 -44.34 -38.06 -1.93
CA THR A 18 -44.32 -36.59 -2.01
C THR A 18 -45.70 -36.06 -2.41
N ALA A 19 -46.12 -34.90 -1.91
CA ALA A 19 -47.14 -34.09 -2.58
C ALA A 19 -47.00 -32.59 -2.28
N ARG A 20 -46.89 -31.81 -3.36
CA ARG A 20 -47.32 -30.40 -3.47
C ARG A 20 -48.75 -30.37 -4.04
N GLY A 21 -49.47 -29.28 -3.77
CA GLY A 21 -50.66 -28.83 -4.52
C GLY A 21 -51.92 -28.84 -3.65
N ALA A 22 -52.44 -27.68 -3.21
CA ALA A 22 -53.18 -26.64 -3.94
C ALA A 22 -54.70 -26.78 -3.70
N SER A 23 -55.35 -25.69 -3.35
CA SER A 23 -56.74 -25.39 -3.72
C SER A 23 -57.02 -23.89 -3.57
N ALA A 24 -57.66 -23.36 -4.60
CA ALA A 24 -58.15 -22.00 -4.76
C ALA A 24 -59.56 -21.86 -4.14
N LEU A 25 -60.04 -20.61 -3.91
CA LEU A 25 -61.15 -19.97 -4.66
C LEU A 25 -61.72 -18.72 -3.91
N VAL A 26 -61.61 -17.53 -4.55
CA VAL A 26 -62.57 -16.40 -4.81
C VAL A 26 -63.54 -15.97 -3.66
N ILE A 27 -63.86 -14.70 -3.34
CA ILE A 27 -64.44 -13.57 -4.12
C ILE A 27 -64.25 -12.24 -3.35
N ALA A 28 -64.14 -11.14 -4.11
CA ALA A 28 -64.02 -9.72 -3.78
C ALA A 28 -65.05 -9.08 -2.82
N SER A 29 -64.67 -7.95 -2.19
CA SER A 29 -65.37 -6.64 -2.27
C SER A 29 -64.62 -5.52 -1.54
N ALA A 30 -64.79 -4.31 -2.07
CA ALA A 30 -64.16 -3.04 -1.72
C ALA A 30 -64.44 -2.52 -0.30
N ILE A 31 -63.63 -1.56 0.18
CA ILE A 31 -64.06 -0.30 0.81
C ILE A 31 -62.85 0.65 0.94
N THR A 32 -62.99 1.83 0.33
CA THR A 32 -62.18 3.02 0.53
C THR A 32 -62.54 3.65 1.87
N ALA A 33 -61.56 3.92 2.74
CA ALA A 33 -61.77 4.73 3.94
C ALA A 33 -60.73 5.87 3.95
N VAL A 34 -61.21 7.05 3.55
CA VAL A 34 -60.57 8.34 3.81
C VAL A 34 -60.75 8.63 5.30
N VAL A 35 -59.65 8.75 6.03
CA VAL A 35 -59.67 9.32 7.39
C VAL A 35 -59.02 10.71 7.30
N ALA A 36 -59.88 11.72 7.31
CA ALA A 36 -59.51 13.10 7.59
C ALA A 36 -59.30 13.24 9.10
N MET A 37 -58.05 13.45 9.53
CA MET A 37 -57.73 13.92 10.87
C MET A 37 -57.48 15.41 10.81
N ALA A 38 -58.51 16.18 11.16
CA ALA A 38 -58.39 17.60 11.48
C ALA A 38 -57.66 17.75 12.82
N GLY A 39 -56.36 18.01 12.76
CA GLY A 39 -55.56 18.45 13.90
C GLY A 39 -55.77 19.95 14.12
N LEU A 40 -56.25 20.32 15.31
CA LEU A 40 -56.33 21.69 15.77
C LEU A 40 -54.94 22.36 15.73
N THR A 41 -54.88 23.53 15.11
CA THR A 41 -53.73 24.43 15.13
C THR A 41 -53.54 25.02 16.52
N ALA A 42 -52.50 24.58 17.23
CA ALA A 42 -51.84 25.41 18.24
C ALA A 42 -50.62 26.05 17.57
N PRO A 43 -50.35 27.35 17.77
CA PRO A 43 -49.12 27.94 17.25
C PRO A 43 -47.96 27.34 18.06
N ALA A 44 -47.22 26.41 17.45
CA ALA A 44 -45.88 26.11 17.91
C ALA A 44 -45.08 27.39 17.68
N ALA A 45 -44.81 28.12 18.76
CA ALA A 45 -43.78 29.13 18.76
C ALA A 45 -42.50 28.44 18.28
N THR A 46 -42.09 28.74 17.05
CA THR A 46 -40.73 28.50 16.58
C THR A 46 -39.84 29.36 17.48
N ALA A 47 -39.41 28.77 18.59
CA ALA A 47 -38.17 29.20 19.23
C ALA A 47 -37.07 28.86 18.23
N GLN A 48 -36.85 29.78 17.29
CA GLN A 48 -35.60 29.86 16.57
C GLN A 48 -34.53 30.00 17.65
N GLN A 49 -33.84 28.91 17.98
CA GLN A 49 -32.58 29.02 18.69
C GLN A 49 -31.70 29.94 17.83
N PRO A 50 -31.14 31.02 18.39
CA PRO A 50 -30.11 31.74 17.67
C PRO A 50 -29.01 30.72 17.35
N ALA A 51 -28.59 30.67 16.09
CA ALA A 51 -27.34 30.02 15.73
C ALA A 51 -26.24 30.79 16.45
N ASP A 52 -25.89 30.37 17.66
CA ASP A 52 -24.61 30.70 18.26
C ASP A 52 -23.57 30.10 17.32
N ALA A 53 -22.95 30.95 16.49
CA ALA A 53 -21.69 30.62 15.88
C ALA A 53 -20.72 30.35 17.05
N GLN A 54 -20.57 29.07 17.40
CA GLN A 54 -19.72 28.66 18.50
C GLN A 54 -18.32 29.17 18.21
N ARG A 55 -17.90 30.18 18.98
CA ARG A 55 -16.62 30.86 18.77
C ARG A 55 -15.51 29.83 18.95
N VAL A 56 -14.64 29.68 17.94
CA VAL A 56 -13.49 28.77 17.99
C VAL A 56 -12.61 29.17 19.19
N PRO A 57 -12.26 28.22 20.09
CA PRO A 57 -11.45 28.52 21.27
C PRO A 57 -10.02 28.94 20.90
N ALA A 58 -9.47 29.93 21.59
CA ALA A 58 -8.10 30.40 21.36
C ALA A 58 -7.08 29.70 22.26
N CYS A 59 -5.94 29.35 21.69
CA CYS A 59 -4.78 28.80 22.36
C CYS A 59 -3.95 29.93 22.99
N VAL A 60 -4.27 30.28 24.24
CA VAL A 60 -3.56 31.33 24.98
C VAL A 60 -2.14 30.83 25.31
N PRO A 61 -1.08 31.61 25.04
CA PRO A 61 0.28 31.19 25.34
C PRO A 61 0.49 30.77 26.80
N ASN A 62 1.15 29.64 27.01
CA ASN A 62 1.45 29.03 28.31
C ASN A 62 0.24 28.52 29.10
N GLU A 63 -0.93 28.39 28.47
CA GLU A 63 -2.11 27.73 29.02
C GLU A 63 -2.46 26.46 28.23
N VAL A 64 -3.06 25.47 28.89
CA VAL A 64 -3.53 24.25 28.22
C VAL A 64 -4.95 24.48 27.71
N LEU A 65 -5.11 24.56 26.39
CA LEU A 65 -6.42 24.52 25.76
C LEU A 65 -6.89 23.06 25.66
N LYS A 66 -8.00 22.72 26.31
CA LYS A 66 -8.58 21.37 26.26
C LYS A 66 -9.83 21.36 25.39
N LEU A 67 -9.83 20.51 24.38
CA LEU A 67 -10.92 20.33 23.43
C LEU A 67 -11.38 18.87 23.53
N SER A 68 -12.66 18.63 23.76
CA SER A 68 -13.19 17.29 23.93
C SER A 68 -14.46 17.08 23.15
N GLY A 69 -14.71 15.83 22.79
CA GLY A 69 -15.87 15.43 22.02
C GLY A 69 -16.10 13.93 22.04
N ALA A 70 -17.08 13.50 21.26
CA ALA A 70 -17.42 12.10 21.07
C ALA A 70 -17.66 11.81 19.59
N VAL A 71 -17.38 10.58 19.19
CA VAL A 71 -17.62 10.04 17.86
C VAL A 71 -18.39 8.73 17.98
N GLU A 72 -19.37 8.55 17.11
CA GLU A 72 -20.15 7.32 17.02
C GLU A 72 -19.39 6.27 16.21
N HIS A 73 -19.70 4.98 16.41
CA HIS A 73 -19.08 3.87 15.66
C HIS A 73 -19.17 4.05 14.13
N ALA A 74 -20.26 4.65 13.64
CA ALA A 74 -20.47 4.91 12.22
C ALA A 74 -19.47 5.92 11.62
N ALA A 75 -18.73 6.66 12.45
CA ALA A 75 -17.68 7.59 12.02
C ALA A 75 -16.31 6.92 11.87
N GLN A 76 -16.19 5.61 12.07
CA GLN A 76 -14.92 4.93 11.77
C GLN A 76 -14.52 5.11 10.30
N LYS A 77 -13.22 5.03 10.01
CA LYS A 77 -12.63 5.19 8.69
C LYS A 77 -12.97 6.53 8.01
N THR A 78 -13.15 7.58 8.82
CA THR A 78 -13.23 8.97 8.37
C THR A 78 -12.31 9.86 9.22
N TYR A 79 -12.45 11.17 9.10
CA TYR A 79 -11.58 12.16 9.73
C TYR A 79 -12.43 13.21 10.43
N LEU A 80 -11.93 13.70 11.57
CA LEU A 80 -12.55 14.75 12.35
C LEU A 80 -11.55 15.90 12.53
N LEU A 81 -11.97 17.11 12.18
CA LEU A 81 -11.17 18.32 12.31
C LEU A 81 -11.64 19.11 13.54
N VAL A 82 -10.72 19.34 14.47
CA VAL A 82 -10.98 20.05 15.72
C VAL A 82 -10.34 21.43 15.65
N PRO A 83 -11.12 22.51 15.40
CA PRO A 83 -10.57 23.84 15.18
C PRO A 83 -10.14 24.52 16.49
N PHE A 84 -9.08 25.31 16.41
CA PHE A 84 -8.62 26.22 17.46
C PHE A 84 -7.96 27.48 16.86
N GLU A 85 -8.00 28.60 17.59
CA GLU A 85 -7.36 29.84 17.15
C GLU A 85 -5.94 29.97 17.70
N VAL A 86 -4.98 30.26 16.83
CA VAL A 86 -3.61 30.62 17.20
C VAL A 86 -3.46 32.15 17.18
N PRO A 87 -3.21 32.79 18.33
CA PRO A 87 -3.01 34.24 18.38
C PRO A 87 -1.72 34.71 17.67
N ARG A 88 -1.69 35.99 17.29
CA ARG A 88 -0.46 36.64 16.80
C ARG A 88 0.64 36.58 17.86
N GLY A 89 1.85 36.21 17.43
CA GLY A 89 3.04 36.17 18.27
C GLY A 89 3.33 34.81 18.90
N VAL A 90 2.46 33.81 18.70
CA VAL A 90 2.80 32.41 18.99
C VAL A 90 3.93 31.99 18.06
N THR A 91 4.92 31.31 18.61
CA THR A 91 6.09 30.80 17.90
C THR A 91 6.15 29.28 17.87
N ARG A 92 5.37 28.60 18.71
CA ARG A 92 5.29 27.14 18.80
C ARG A 92 3.88 26.68 19.15
N VAL A 93 3.42 25.63 18.47
CA VAL A 93 2.15 24.93 18.73
C VAL A 93 2.47 23.48 19.07
N GLU A 94 1.86 22.95 20.13
CA GLU A 94 1.99 21.56 20.55
C GLU A 94 0.61 20.93 20.73
N VAL A 95 0.47 19.68 20.31
CA VAL A 95 -0.79 18.93 20.31
C VAL A 95 -0.58 17.54 20.90
N GLY A 96 -1.46 17.17 21.81
CA GLY A 96 -1.50 15.86 22.44
C GLY A 96 -2.94 15.42 22.59
N TYR A 97 -3.18 14.13 22.72
CA TYR A 97 -4.53 13.59 22.73
C TYR A 97 -4.65 12.26 23.48
N THR A 98 -5.89 11.97 23.87
CA THR A 98 -6.32 10.75 24.54
C THR A 98 -7.71 10.35 24.04
N TRP A 99 -8.08 9.09 24.24
CA TRP A 99 -9.45 8.63 23.98
C TRP A 99 -9.89 7.53 24.94
N ALA A 100 -11.19 7.28 24.96
CA ALA A 100 -11.80 6.14 25.63
C ALA A 100 -13.02 5.64 24.85
N PRO A 101 -13.27 4.32 24.77
CA PRO A 101 -12.46 3.24 25.36
C PRO A 101 -11.13 3.01 24.61
N LEU A 102 -10.12 2.45 25.27
CA LEU A 102 -8.83 2.13 24.62
C LEU A 102 -8.90 0.89 23.73
N GLU A 103 -9.83 -0.01 24.04
CA GLU A 103 -10.05 -1.25 23.30
C GLU A 103 -10.94 -0.97 22.08
N SER A 104 -10.60 -1.58 20.94
CA SER A 104 -11.32 -1.40 19.66
C SER A 104 -11.55 0.06 19.27
N THR A 105 -10.64 0.96 19.64
CA THR A 105 -10.64 2.35 19.19
C THR A 105 -9.21 2.77 18.92
N THR A 106 -8.97 3.30 17.72
CA THR A 106 -7.69 3.89 17.33
C THR A 106 -7.97 5.21 16.64
N LEU A 107 -7.44 6.28 17.24
CA LEU A 107 -7.44 7.61 16.65
C LEU A 107 -6.02 7.99 16.23
N ASP A 108 -5.88 8.58 15.06
CA ASP A 108 -4.62 9.08 14.50
C ASP A 108 -4.55 10.61 14.62
N LEU A 109 -3.34 11.15 14.80
CA LEU A 109 -3.11 12.59 14.98
C LEU A 109 -2.51 13.22 13.72
N GLY A 110 -3.14 14.30 13.24
CA GLY A 110 -2.58 15.23 12.27
C GLY A 110 -2.76 16.69 12.69
N LEU A 111 -2.11 17.62 11.99
CA LEU A 111 -2.18 19.05 12.26
C LEU A 111 -2.23 19.85 10.96
N TRP A 112 -3.13 20.82 10.92
CA TRP A 112 -3.31 21.75 9.81
C TRP A 112 -3.27 23.19 10.29
N ASP A 113 -2.65 24.06 9.50
CA ASP A 113 -2.44 25.48 9.82
C ASP A 113 -3.53 26.38 9.16
N PRO A 114 -3.41 27.72 9.22
CA PRO A 114 -4.40 28.64 8.70
C PRO A 114 -4.55 28.66 7.17
N ASP A 115 -3.65 28.03 6.42
CA ASP A 115 -3.81 27.88 4.96
C ASP A 115 -4.95 26.91 4.61
N GLY A 116 -5.45 26.16 5.61
CA GLY A 116 -6.70 25.41 5.55
C GLY A 116 -6.50 23.91 5.61
N TYR A 117 -7.47 23.19 6.16
CA TYR A 117 -7.46 21.72 6.12
C TYR A 117 -7.90 21.17 4.77
N ASP A 118 -8.52 21.98 3.90
CA ASP A 118 -8.97 21.65 2.55
C ASP A 118 -7.91 21.96 1.49
N ASN A 119 -6.76 22.51 1.91
CA ASN A 119 -5.61 22.78 1.06
C ASN A 119 -4.39 22.01 1.59
N PRO A 120 -3.76 21.12 0.79
CA PRO A 120 -2.57 20.39 1.21
C PRO A 120 -1.39 21.24 1.67
N ASP A 121 -1.31 22.51 1.25
CA ASP A 121 -0.26 23.44 1.73
C ASP A 121 -0.41 23.73 3.23
N GLY A 122 -1.62 23.65 3.78
CA GLY A 122 -1.87 23.82 5.22
C GLY A 122 -1.47 22.61 6.06
N PHE A 123 -1.04 21.50 5.45
CA PHE A 123 -0.66 20.29 6.17
C PHE A 123 0.66 20.47 6.93
N ARG A 124 0.63 20.34 8.26
CA ARG A 124 1.81 20.48 9.11
C ARG A 124 2.40 19.15 9.55
N GLY A 125 1.70 18.04 9.32
CA GLY A 125 2.20 16.72 9.63
C GLY A 125 1.18 15.77 10.20
N TRP A 126 1.63 14.53 10.35
CA TRP A 126 0.84 13.41 10.82
C TRP A 126 1.73 12.50 11.66
N GLY A 127 1.34 12.31 12.92
CA GLY A 127 2.00 11.40 13.85
C GLY A 127 1.29 10.04 13.99
N GLY A 128 0.09 9.94 13.42
CA GLY A 128 -0.79 8.79 13.61
C GLY A 128 -1.05 8.51 15.09
N SER A 129 -1.35 7.26 15.41
CA SER A 129 -1.42 6.77 16.79
C SER A 129 -0.06 6.54 17.47
N ARG A 130 1.04 7.07 16.89
CA ARG A 130 2.44 6.83 17.30
C ARG A 130 3.13 8.03 17.94
N GLN A 131 2.48 9.19 17.99
CA GLN A 131 2.97 10.42 18.64
C GLN A 131 1.81 11.11 19.36
N GLY A 132 2.07 11.98 20.34
CA GLY A 132 1.02 12.75 21.01
C GLY A 132 0.09 11.95 21.93
N ARG A 133 0.28 10.64 22.11
CA ARG A 133 -0.55 9.76 22.97
C ARG A 133 -0.26 9.97 24.46
N LEU A 134 -0.95 10.92 25.06
CA LEU A 134 -0.73 11.29 26.47
C LEU A 134 -1.11 10.14 27.43
N ASP A 135 -2.08 9.31 27.08
CA ASP A 135 -2.48 8.12 27.85
C ASP A 135 -1.38 7.04 27.88
N LYS A 136 -0.44 7.09 26.92
CA LYS A 136 0.76 6.24 26.88
C LYS A 136 2.02 6.94 27.38
N GLY A 137 1.89 8.14 27.96
CA GLY A 137 3.03 8.92 28.45
C GLY A 137 3.90 9.50 27.34
N MET A 138 3.42 9.57 26.09
CA MET A 138 4.12 10.28 25.03
C MET A 138 3.97 11.79 25.24
N ALA A 139 4.98 12.56 24.83
CA ALA A 139 4.91 14.01 24.81
C ALA A 139 3.96 14.51 23.70
N HIS A 140 3.51 15.76 23.82
CA HIS A 140 2.84 16.47 22.74
C HIS A 140 3.73 16.54 21.50
N SER A 141 3.14 16.30 20.33
CA SER A 141 3.79 16.61 19.05
C SER A 141 3.80 18.11 18.85
N TRP A 142 4.79 18.67 18.16
CA TRP A 142 4.94 20.11 18.09
C TRP A 142 5.52 20.59 16.77
N VAL A 143 5.21 21.85 16.44
CA VAL A 143 5.77 22.59 15.31
C VAL A 143 6.17 24.00 15.74
N GLN A 144 7.27 24.48 15.17
CA GLN A 144 7.73 25.86 15.25
C GLN A 144 8.54 26.20 13.99
N ALA A 145 9.06 27.42 13.92
CA ALA A 145 9.78 27.90 12.73
C ALA A 145 10.99 27.01 12.38
N ASP A 146 11.94 26.86 13.30
CA ASP A 146 13.24 26.20 13.06
C ASP A 146 13.22 24.67 13.13
N SER A 147 12.18 24.07 13.71
CA SER A 147 12.14 22.65 14.01
C SER A 147 10.72 22.18 14.30
N ALA A 148 10.52 20.87 14.24
CA ALA A 148 9.27 20.21 14.53
C ALA A 148 9.54 18.78 15.02
N ASP A 149 8.55 18.18 15.66
CA ASP A 149 8.55 16.75 15.97
C ASP A 149 8.62 15.91 14.66
N ARG A 150 9.12 14.67 14.72
CA ARG A 150 9.53 13.89 13.52
C ARG A 150 8.45 13.75 12.43
N GLY A 151 7.19 13.49 12.79
CA GLY A 151 6.08 13.35 11.84
C GLY A 151 5.53 14.69 11.33
N PHE A 152 6.19 15.81 11.64
CA PHE A 152 5.72 17.16 11.40
C PHE A 152 6.78 18.02 10.72
N THR A 153 6.31 19.03 9.98
CA THR A 153 7.12 19.91 9.15
C THR A 153 7.38 21.24 9.87
N PRO A 154 8.66 21.64 10.04
CA PRO A 154 9.01 22.94 10.58
C PRO A 154 8.60 24.07 9.62
N GLY A 155 8.37 25.24 10.17
CA GLY A 155 7.96 26.42 9.40
C GLY A 155 7.23 27.42 10.29
N PRO A 156 7.12 28.69 9.87
CA PRO A 156 6.50 29.74 10.66
C PRO A 156 5.14 29.32 11.24
N VAL A 157 4.86 29.77 12.47
CA VAL A 157 3.56 29.60 13.10
C VAL A 157 2.75 30.85 12.81
N GLU A 158 1.86 30.73 11.82
CA GLU A 158 1.00 31.84 11.42
C GLU A 158 -0.24 31.95 12.32
N PRO A 159 -0.68 33.17 12.67
CA PRO A 159 -1.92 33.36 13.41
C PRO A 159 -3.13 33.05 12.54
N GLY A 160 -4.15 32.43 13.15
CA GLY A 160 -5.41 32.10 12.47
C GLY A 160 -6.04 30.83 13.01
N THR A 161 -6.99 30.29 12.26
CA THR A 161 -7.67 29.05 12.62
C THR A 161 -6.83 27.85 12.19
N TRP A 162 -6.35 27.08 13.16
CA TRP A 162 -5.68 25.81 12.96
C TRP A 162 -6.63 24.65 13.24
N HIS A 163 -6.31 23.45 12.76
CA HIS A 163 -7.11 22.25 13.00
C HIS A 163 -6.24 21.10 13.47
N VAL A 164 -6.62 20.49 14.60
CA VAL A 164 -6.12 19.15 14.95
C VAL A 164 -6.95 18.14 14.18
N GLU A 165 -6.31 17.31 13.39
CA GLU A 165 -6.95 16.18 12.73
C GLU A 165 -6.93 14.96 13.63
N LEU A 166 -8.11 14.34 13.78
CA LEU A 166 -8.29 13.02 14.34
C LEU A 166 -8.75 12.07 13.23
N GLY A 167 -7.84 11.22 12.76
CA GLY A 167 -8.19 10.12 11.87
C GLY A 167 -8.87 9.00 12.67
N LEU A 168 -10.09 8.62 12.30
CA LEU A 168 -10.93 7.72 13.07
C LEU A 168 -10.73 6.26 12.61
N ALA A 169 -9.49 5.76 12.64
CA ALA A 169 -9.10 4.46 12.05
C ALA A 169 -9.97 3.28 12.52
N GLU A 170 -10.37 3.30 13.79
CA GLU A 170 -11.29 2.33 14.38
C GLU A 170 -12.04 3.01 15.53
N VAL A 171 -13.34 2.77 15.67
CA VAL A 171 -14.16 3.31 16.75
C VAL A 171 -14.97 2.17 17.34
N ALA A 172 -14.98 2.02 18.67
CA ALA A 172 -15.71 0.94 19.33
C ALA A 172 -17.22 1.01 19.02
N ASP A 173 -17.92 -0.12 19.11
CA ASP A 173 -19.37 -0.21 18.82
C ASP A 173 -20.21 0.79 19.63
N ALA A 174 -19.78 1.11 20.85
CA ALA A 174 -20.44 2.06 21.74
C ALA A 174 -20.08 3.54 21.45
N GLY A 175 -19.29 3.80 20.41
CA GLY A 175 -18.64 5.08 20.17
C GLY A 175 -17.37 5.27 21.02
N ALA A 176 -16.72 6.41 20.82
CA ALA A 176 -15.55 6.82 21.58
C ALA A 176 -15.63 8.30 21.97
N THR A 177 -14.99 8.65 23.07
CA THR A 177 -14.73 10.03 23.49
C THR A 177 -13.26 10.36 23.29
N TYR A 178 -12.96 11.60 22.96
CA TYR A 178 -11.58 12.07 22.80
C TYR A 178 -11.35 13.34 23.63
N ASN A 179 -10.11 13.56 24.05
CA ASN A 179 -9.63 14.84 24.57
C ASN A 179 -8.34 15.21 23.84
N VAL A 180 -8.30 16.39 23.25
CA VAL A 180 -7.14 17.04 22.67
C VAL A 180 -6.66 18.14 23.62
N GLU A 181 -5.36 18.18 23.84
CA GLU A 181 -4.67 19.26 24.53
C GLU A 181 -3.82 20.03 23.52
N VAL A 182 -4.03 21.34 23.44
CA VAL A 182 -3.23 22.26 22.64
C VAL A 182 -2.47 23.20 23.57
N LEU A 183 -1.17 23.33 23.33
CA LEU A 183 -0.27 24.24 24.04
C LEU A 183 0.33 25.22 23.02
N CYS A 184 0.31 26.50 23.34
CA CYS A 184 1.00 27.52 22.55
C CYS A 184 2.05 28.21 23.40
N SER A 185 3.15 28.61 22.78
CA SER A 185 4.14 29.48 23.43
C SER A 185 4.65 30.54 22.47
N ASP A 186 5.20 31.60 23.03
CA ASP A 186 5.66 32.84 22.35
C ASP A 186 7.15 33.11 22.60
N GLY A 187 7.88 32.07 23.02
CA GLY A 187 9.32 32.14 23.23
C GLY A 187 10.10 32.32 21.92
N PRO A 188 11.34 32.84 21.97
CA PRO A 188 12.15 32.97 20.77
C PRO A 188 12.46 31.60 20.15
N VAL A 189 12.35 31.51 18.83
CA VAL A 189 12.71 30.35 18.00
C VAL A 189 13.66 30.81 16.90
N GLY A 190 14.44 29.88 16.32
CA GLY A 190 15.31 30.15 15.19
C GLY A 190 14.55 30.36 13.87
N GLU A 191 15.31 30.49 12.79
CA GLU A 191 14.78 30.61 11.43
C GLU A 191 14.39 29.25 10.86
N ALA A 192 13.42 29.25 9.93
CA ALA A 192 12.99 28.03 9.28
C ALA A 192 14.13 27.35 8.50
N PRO A 193 14.22 26.01 8.51
CA PRO A 193 15.24 25.30 7.75
C PRO A 193 15.13 25.63 6.25
N THR A 194 16.26 25.80 5.59
CA THR A 194 16.30 25.91 4.14
C THR A 194 16.07 24.53 3.53
N ALA A 195 15.13 24.42 2.59
CA ALA A 195 14.89 23.19 1.87
C ALA A 195 16.14 22.79 1.06
N ASP A 196 16.54 21.54 1.20
CA ASP A 196 17.66 20.90 0.50
C ASP A 196 17.16 19.57 -0.10
N PRO A 197 16.33 19.64 -1.17
CA PRO A 197 15.84 18.45 -1.83
C PRO A 197 16.95 17.74 -2.60
N VAL A 198 16.71 16.47 -2.90
CA VAL A 198 17.54 15.69 -3.82
C VAL A 198 17.38 16.19 -5.27
N ASP A 199 18.50 16.31 -5.99
CA ASP A 199 18.50 16.68 -7.41
C ASP A 199 17.66 15.68 -8.24
N PRO A 200 16.56 16.11 -8.89
CA PRO A 200 15.72 15.22 -9.69
C PRO A 200 16.44 14.66 -10.92
N ASP A 201 17.49 15.34 -11.40
CA ASP A 201 18.28 14.95 -12.57
C ASP A 201 19.56 14.18 -12.19
N HIS A 202 19.71 13.78 -10.92
CA HIS A 202 20.84 12.97 -10.47
C HIS A 202 20.94 11.64 -11.24
N VAL A 203 22.13 11.40 -11.81
CA VAL A 203 22.50 10.13 -12.46
C VAL A 203 23.64 9.51 -11.65
N ALA A 204 23.32 8.44 -10.94
CA ALA A 204 24.31 7.71 -10.13
C ALA A 204 25.22 6.80 -10.98
N ASN A 205 24.70 6.31 -12.11
CA ASN A 205 25.43 5.48 -13.08
C ASN A 205 24.80 5.63 -14.47
N ASP A 206 25.58 5.98 -15.49
CA ASP A 206 25.13 6.19 -16.87
C ASP A 206 25.11 4.90 -17.73
N ALA A 207 25.45 3.76 -17.14
CA ALA A 207 25.47 2.48 -17.82
C ALA A 207 24.12 1.75 -17.74
N ALA A 208 23.78 1.02 -18.80
CA ALA A 208 22.68 0.07 -18.73
C ALA A 208 23.05 -1.13 -17.85
N GLY A 209 22.13 -1.58 -17.02
CA GLY A 209 22.38 -2.71 -16.13
C GLY A 209 21.23 -3.05 -15.20
N TRP A 210 21.44 -4.12 -14.44
CA TRP A 210 20.56 -4.51 -13.36
C TRP A 210 20.89 -3.75 -12.08
N TYR A 211 19.93 -2.99 -11.59
CA TYR A 211 19.98 -2.25 -10.34
C TYR A 211 19.01 -2.84 -9.32
N ARG A 212 19.36 -2.83 -8.05
CA ARG A 212 18.55 -3.42 -6.98
C ARG A 212 17.84 -2.34 -6.17
N ALA A 213 16.56 -2.54 -5.90
CA ALA A 213 15.75 -1.68 -5.05
C ALA A 213 14.97 -2.49 -4.01
N ASP A 214 14.70 -1.87 -2.88
CA ASP A 214 13.59 -2.23 -2.00
C ASP A 214 12.56 -1.09 -2.12
N PHE A 215 11.37 -1.37 -2.65
CA PHE A 215 10.42 -0.31 -3.05
C PHE A 215 9.53 0.19 -1.91
N HIS A 216 9.69 -0.32 -0.69
CA HIS A 216 8.91 0.16 0.44
C HIS A 216 9.77 0.13 1.70
N MET A 217 10.23 1.31 2.10
CA MET A 217 11.17 1.49 3.21
C MET A 217 10.89 2.79 3.93
N HIS A 218 10.78 2.72 5.25
CA HIS A 218 10.59 3.90 6.07
C HIS A 218 11.90 4.38 6.68
N SER A 219 11.98 5.70 6.94
CA SER A 219 13.10 6.32 7.64
C SER A 219 12.55 7.19 8.78
N TYR A 220 13.35 8.18 9.20
CA TYR A 220 13.24 8.93 10.43
C TYR A 220 11.83 9.48 10.74
N HIS A 221 11.05 9.87 9.73
CA HIS A 221 9.78 10.56 9.97
C HIS A 221 8.60 9.63 10.26
N SER A 222 8.66 8.35 9.87
CA SER A 222 7.52 7.41 10.01
C SER A 222 7.39 6.75 11.39
N ALA A 223 8.50 6.40 12.05
CA ALA A 223 8.47 5.71 13.35
C ALA A 223 9.50 6.25 14.36
N PRO A 224 9.25 6.17 15.69
CA PRO A 224 10.18 6.68 16.69
C PRO A 224 11.54 5.94 16.74
N ASN A 225 11.56 4.70 16.25
CA ASN A 225 12.74 3.84 16.21
C ASN A 225 13.33 3.73 14.79
N ALA A 226 12.93 4.62 13.89
CA ALA A 226 13.39 4.59 12.52
C ALA A 226 14.82 5.10 12.38
N PRO A 227 15.58 4.59 11.40
CA PRO A 227 16.97 4.99 11.22
C PRO A 227 17.06 6.45 10.76
N SER A 228 18.12 7.12 11.19
CA SER A 228 18.58 8.36 10.55
C SER A 228 18.91 8.12 9.07
N TYR A 229 19.04 9.17 8.26
CA TYR A 229 19.37 9.00 6.84
C TYR A 229 20.72 8.32 6.61
N ASP A 230 21.72 8.58 7.45
CA ASP A 230 23.02 7.89 7.37
C ASP A 230 22.90 6.40 7.72
N GLU A 231 22.15 6.06 8.76
CA GLU A 231 21.88 4.66 9.13
C GLU A 231 21.08 3.95 8.03
N PHE A 232 20.08 4.61 7.47
CA PHE A 232 19.26 4.11 6.37
C PHE A 232 20.13 3.74 5.16
N VAL A 233 21.04 4.64 4.74
CA VAL A 233 22.00 4.36 3.67
C VAL A 233 22.92 3.20 4.03
N ASN A 234 23.40 3.12 5.27
CA ASN A 234 24.28 2.03 5.71
C ASN A 234 23.57 0.67 5.67
N TYR A 235 22.32 0.59 6.11
CA TYR A 235 21.50 -0.61 6.01
C TYR A 235 21.26 -1.00 4.54
N ALA A 236 20.88 -0.05 3.70
CA ALA A 236 20.68 -0.28 2.27
C ALA A 236 21.96 -0.81 1.58
N ARG A 237 23.14 -0.26 1.92
CA ARG A 237 24.43 -0.76 1.43
C ARG A 237 24.74 -2.17 1.91
N ALA A 238 24.47 -2.48 3.19
CA ALA A 238 24.62 -3.83 3.72
C ALA A 238 23.71 -4.84 2.99
N ALA A 239 22.52 -4.41 2.59
CA ALA A 239 21.58 -5.18 1.77
C ALA A 239 21.89 -5.17 0.26
N ARG A 240 22.93 -4.43 -0.17
CA ARG A 240 23.36 -4.28 -1.57
C ARG A 240 22.28 -3.64 -2.46
N LEU A 241 21.58 -2.62 -1.96
CA LEU A 241 20.65 -1.82 -2.75
C LEU A 241 21.39 -0.70 -3.51
N ASP A 242 20.92 -0.41 -4.71
CA ASP A 242 21.39 0.69 -5.56
C ASP A 242 20.38 1.85 -5.60
N ILE A 243 19.09 1.52 -5.50
CA ILE A 243 17.95 2.44 -5.51
C ILE A 243 17.31 2.40 -4.13
N LEU A 244 17.15 3.58 -3.53
CA LEU A 244 16.69 3.78 -2.16
C LEU A 244 15.43 4.65 -2.14
N PRO A 245 14.24 4.09 -2.44
CA PRO A 245 12.98 4.73 -2.16
C PRO A 245 12.84 5.03 -0.66
N VAL A 246 12.66 6.29 -0.28
CA VAL A 246 12.36 6.70 1.10
C VAL A 246 10.87 6.99 1.17
N THR A 247 10.08 5.96 1.49
CA THR A 247 8.62 6.01 1.50
C THR A 247 8.13 6.27 2.91
N GLU A 248 8.34 7.48 3.41
CA GLU A 248 7.69 7.88 4.67
C GLU A 248 6.17 7.75 4.53
N TYR A 249 5.42 7.72 5.65
CA TYR A 249 3.95 7.89 5.60
C TYR A 249 3.58 9.25 4.98
N VAL A 250 2.40 9.77 5.24
CA VAL A 250 1.85 10.94 4.54
C VAL A 250 2.61 12.27 4.74
N VAL A 251 3.65 12.30 5.56
CA VAL A 251 4.55 13.45 5.79
C VAL A 251 5.50 13.68 4.60
N THR A 252 5.72 14.95 4.24
CA THR A 252 6.53 15.36 3.07
C THR A 252 7.93 15.85 3.43
N ARG A 253 8.24 15.93 4.72
CA ARG A 253 9.44 16.59 5.24
C ARG A 253 10.75 16.07 4.63
N HIS A 254 10.88 14.75 4.43
CA HIS A 254 12.08 14.15 3.83
C HIS A 254 12.36 14.64 2.41
N GLN A 255 11.34 15.06 1.65
CA GLN A 255 11.53 15.61 0.31
C GLN A 255 12.43 16.84 0.31
N ASN A 256 12.42 17.60 1.41
CA ASN A 256 13.22 18.81 1.61
C ASN A 256 14.54 18.58 2.37
N GLU A 257 14.84 17.36 2.83
CA GLU A 257 16.00 17.11 3.72
C GLU A 257 17.02 16.12 3.14
N LEU A 258 16.66 15.35 2.11
CA LEU A 258 17.50 14.25 1.60
C LEU A 258 18.67 14.70 0.70
N GLY A 259 18.76 15.99 0.32
CA GLY A 259 19.79 16.49 -0.61
C GLY A 259 21.22 16.26 -0.13
N ALA A 260 21.51 16.54 1.14
CA ALA A 260 22.80 16.27 1.75
C ALA A 260 23.16 14.78 1.74
N ALA A 261 22.20 13.91 2.07
CA ALA A 261 22.40 12.45 2.04
C ALA A 261 22.72 11.95 0.63
N GLN A 262 22.05 12.48 -0.40
CA GLN A 262 22.32 12.13 -1.80
C GLN A 262 23.70 12.60 -2.26
N ARG A 263 24.11 13.83 -1.93
CA ARG A 263 25.44 14.35 -2.29
C ARG A 263 26.57 13.58 -1.61
N ALA A 264 26.35 13.05 -0.41
CA ALA A 264 27.30 12.19 0.29
C ALA A 264 27.39 10.77 -0.32
N ASN A 265 26.38 10.35 -1.09
CA ASN A 265 26.26 9.00 -1.68
C ASN A 265 25.94 9.08 -3.19
N PRO A 266 26.83 9.67 -4.02
CA PRO A 266 26.53 9.92 -5.42
C PRO A 266 26.37 8.65 -6.27
N ASP A 267 26.86 7.50 -5.77
CA ASP A 267 26.74 6.19 -6.41
C ASP A 267 25.39 5.49 -6.18
N LEU A 268 24.56 6.01 -5.27
CA LEU A 268 23.20 5.52 -5.00
C LEU A 268 22.16 6.46 -5.61
N LEU A 269 20.97 5.92 -5.89
CA LEU A 269 19.78 6.70 -6.22
C LEU A 269 18.86 6.80 -5.01
N ILE A 270 19.00 7.88 -4.22
CA ILE A 270 18.04 8.18 -3.14
C ILE A 270 16.80 8.80 -3.78
N TRP A 271 15.65 8.19 -3.53
CA TRP A 271 14.41 8.51 -4.22
C TRP A 271 13.30 8.81 -3.21
N PRO A 272 12.96 10.08 -2.96
CA PRO A 272 11.86 10.44 -2.09
C PRO A 272 10.56 9.85 -2.63
N GLY A 273 9.81 9.19 -1.75
CA GLY A 273 8.49 8.66 -2.03
C GLY A 273 7.56 8.83 -0.84
N ARG A 274 6.39 8.22 -0.89
CA ARG A 274 5.41 8.25 0.20
C ARG A 274 4.60 6.96 0.18
N GLU A 275 4.22 6.48 1.37
CA GLU A 275 3.12 5.55 1.54
C GLU A 275 1.86 6.35 1.87
N ILE A 276 0.92 6.38 0.92
CA ILE A 276 -0.43 6.92 1.11
C ILE A 276 -1.21 5.85 1.88
N ILE A 277 -1.48 6.14 3.15
CA ILE A 277 -2.11 5.21 4.10
C ILE A 277 -3.59 5.54 4.32
N THR A 278 -4.46 5.07 3.41
CA THR A 278 -5.91 5.22 3.58
C THR A 278 -6.47 4.10 4.47
N TYR A 279 -7.69 4.29 4.98
CA TYR A 279 -8.37 3.24 5.75
C TYR A 279 -8.96 2.09 4.91
N PHE A 280 -8.71 2.10 3.59
CA PHE A 280 -9.25 1.14 2.62
C PHE A 280 -8.17 0.61 1.65
N GLY A 281 -6.88 0.79 1.98
CA GLY A 281 -5.77 0.36 1.13
C GLY A 281 -4.62 1.34 1.16
N HIS A 282 -3.41 0.84 0.93
CA HIS A 282 -2.21 1.66 0.85
C HIS A 282 -1.68 1.73 -0.59
N ALA A 283 -1.11 2.88 -0.94
CA ALA A 283 -0.45 3.10 -2.22
C ALA A 283 0.95 3.67 -1.98
N THR A 284 1.88 3.33 -2.87
CA THR A 284 3.22 3.92 -2.89
C THR A 284 3.33 4.93 -4.02
N VAL A 285 4.04 6.02 -3.76
CA VAL A 285 4.35 7.04 -4.77
C VAL A 285 5.84 7.34 -4.72
N PHE A 286 6.49 7.35 -5.88
CA PHE A 286 7.93 7.62 -5.98
C PHE A 286 8.20 8.84 -6.86
N GLY A 287 8.84 9.88 -6.32
CA GLY A 287 9.25 11.07 -7.09
C GLY A 287 8.43 12.34 -6.88
N GLU A 288 7.60 12.45 -5.84
CA GLU A 288 6.90 13.70 -5.50
C GLU A 288 7.89 14.77 -5.02
N THR A 289 7.78 16.01 -5.53
CA THR A 289 8.66 17.11 -5.10
C THR A 289 8.09 18.54 -5.04
N PRO A 290 6.94 18.92 -5.62
CA PRO A 290 6.39 20.25 -5.36
C PRO A 290 5.14 20.30 -4.48
N SER A 291 4.21 19.34 -4.55
CA SER A 291 2.95 19.39 -3.79
C SER A 291 2.96 18.48 -2.57
N THR A 292 2.36 18.94 -1.48
CA THR A 292 1.73 17.98 -0.56
C THR A 292 0.56 17.34 -1.30
N VAL A 293 0.60 16.03 -1.49
CA VAL A 293 -0.57 15.29 -1.98
C VAL A 293 -1.48 14.99 -0.79
N GLU A 294 -2.77 15.21 -0.99
CA GLU A 294 -3.84 14.81 -0.07
C GLU A 294 -3.83 13.28 0.15
N TYR A 295 -4.26 12.79 1.31
CA TYR A 295 -4.24 11.34 1.61
C TYR A 295 -5.56 10.81 2.16
N ARG A 296 -6.48 11.70 2.54
CA ARG A 296 -7.65 11.37 3.36
C ARG A 296 -8.82 10.88 2.52
N HIS A 297 -8.62 9.77 1.81
CA HIS A 297 -9.71 9.17 1.03
C HIS A 297 -10.98 8.99 1.87
N GLY A 298 -12.11 9.47 1.35
CA GLY A 298 -13.41 9.43 2.03
C GLY A 298 -13.67 10.60 2.98
N PHE A 299 -12.72 11.51 3.14
CA PHE A 299 -12.97 12.81 3.77
C PHE A 299 -13.57 13.76 2.74
N GLU A 300 -14.79 14.24 2.99
CA GLU A 300 -15.52 15.14 2.09
C GLU A 300 -15.58 14.57 0.65
N ASP A 301 -14.97 15.22 -0.34
CA ASP A 301 -14.90 14.80 -1.74
C ASP A 301 -13.53 14.20 -2.14
N VAL A 302 -12.62 14.01 -1.19
CA VAL A 302 -11.31 13.41 -1.43
C VAL A 302 -11.43 11.93 -1.83
N THR A 303 -10.92 11.60 -3.01
CA THR A 303 -10.90 10.23 -3.54
C THR A 303 -9.49 9.76 -3.80
N LEU A 304 -9.22 8.45 -3.68
CA LEU A 304 -7.93 7.90 -4.08
C LEU A 304 -7.65 8.13 -5.58
N ARG A 305 -8.70 8.26 -6.42
CA ARG A 305 -8.55 8.71 -7.81
C ARG A 305 -7.95 10.10 -7.93
N GLY A 306 -8.45 11.06 -7.14
CA GLY A 306 -7.91 12.42 -7.10
C GLY A 306 -6.45 12.41 -6.69
N ILE A 307 -6.16 11.72 -5.57
CA ILE A 307 -4.81 11.53 -5.04
C ILE A 307 -3.87 10.92 -6.10
N GLN A 308 -4.29 9.83 -6.76
CA GLN A 308 -3.52 9.19 -7.83
C GLN A 308 -3.27 10.15 -9.01
N THR A 309 -4.30 10.91 -9.41
CA THR A 309 -4.20 11.87 -10.52
C THR A 309 -3.17 12.95 -10.21
N ASP A 310 -3.20 13.50 -9.00
CA ASP A 310 -2.30 14.55 -8.55
C ASP A 310 -0.86 14.04 -8.41
N SER A 311 -0.66 12.86 -7.81
CA SER A 311 0.68 12.24 -7.72
C SER A 311 1.29 11.98 -9.11
N VAL A 312 0.50 11.48 -10.06
CA VAL A 312 0.98 11.24 -11.44
C VAL A 312 1.25 12.56 -12.18
N ALA A 313 0.42 13.59 -11.96
CA ALA A 313 0.65 14.93 -12.52
C ALA A 313 1.95 15.57 -12.00
N ASP A 314 2.33 15.27 -10.76
CA ASP A 314 3.60 15.65 -10.15
C ASP A 314 4.80 14.82 -10.63
N GLY A 315 4.57 13.91 -11.59
CA GLY A 315 5.62 13.08 -12.19
C GLY A 315 5.97 11.83 -11.40
N ALA A 316 5.22 11.52 -10.33
CA ALA A 316 5.48 10.35 -9.52
C ALA A 316 5.09 9.05 -10.22
N VAL A 317 5.77 7.97 -9.83
CA VAL A 317 5.36 6.60 -10.14
C VAL A 317 4.37 6.17 -9.06
N PHE A 318 3.13 5.87 -9.44
CA PHE A 318 2.09 5.38 -8.53
C PHE A 318 2.05 3.84 -8.51
N GLY A 319 2.01 3.27 -7.32
CA GLY A 319 2.01 1.83 -7.06
C GLY A 319 1.01 1.43 -5.97
N ILE A 320 0.68 0.15 -5.91
CA ILE A 320 -0.15 -0.43 -4.84
C ILE A 320 0.75 -1.16 -3.86
N ALA A 321 0.64 -0.80 -2.58
CA ALA A 321 1.37 -1.44 -1.49
C ALA A 321 0.59 -2.65 -0.96
N HIS A 322 1.32 -3.73 -0.63
CA HIS A 322 0.86 -4.93 0.08
C HIS A 322 -0.65 -5.28 -0.02
N PRO A 323 -1.22 -5.46 -1.23
CA PRO A 323 -2.66 -5.34 -1.49
C PRO A 323 -3.56 -6.35 -0.78
N THR A 324 -2.98 -7.45 -0.30
CA THR A 324 -3.71 -8.59 0.27
C THR A 324 -3.24 -8.94 1.69
N VAL A 325 -2.47 -8.06 2.33
CA VAL A 325 -1.97 -8.26 3.69
C VAL A 325 -3.09 -7.99 4.70
N PHE A 326 -3.31 -8.96 5.60
CA PHE A 326 -4.36 -8.96 6.62
C PHE A 326 -5.76 -8.51 6.14
N PRO A 327 -6.40 -9.26 5.22
CA PRO A 327 -7.76 -8.98 4.77
C PRO A 327 -8.74 -8.78 5.91
N GLU A 328 -9.49 -7.68 5.88
CA GLU A 328 -10.24 -7.21 7.05
C GLU A 328 -11.34 -8.18 7.44
N ALA A 329 -11.99 -8.81 6.46
CA ALA A 329 -13.04 -9.80 6.70
C ALA A 329 -12.55 -11.04 7.48
N GLN A 330 -11.24 -11.29 7.51
CA GLN A 330 -10.62 -12.44 8.17
C GLN A 330 -9.83 -12.02 9.41
N PHE A 331 -9.27 -10.81 9.43
CA PHE A 331 -8.32 -10.36 10.46
C PHE A 331 -8.81 -9.16 11.27
N GLY A 332 -9.98 -8.60 10.97
CA GLY A 332 -10.51 -7.41 11.65
C GLY A 332 -9.51 -6.25 11.62
N SER A 333 -9.34 -5.57 12.75
CA SER A 333 -8.45 -4.41 12.89
C SER A 333 -6.98 -4.74 13.16
N THR A 334 -6.53 -5.98 12.89
CA THR A 334 -5.12 -6.39 13.06
C THR A 334 -4.17 -5.49 12.26
N CYS A 335 -4.58 -5.11 11.04
CA CYS A 335 -3.86 -4.16 10.19
C CYS A 335 -4.91 -3.26 9.51
N ARG A 336 -5.14 -2.07 10.08
CA ARG A 336 -6.18 -1.15 9.60
C ARG A 336 -5.74 -0.55 8.27
N GLY A 337 -6.56 -0.74 7.23
CA GLY A 337 -6.32 -0.16 5.91
C GLY A 337 -5.29 -0.89 5.03
N CYS A 338 -4.76 -2.04 5.47
CA CYS A 338 -3.69 -2.73 4.73
C CYS A 338 -4.20 -3.47 3.48
N GLU A 339 -5.39 -4.09 3.55
CA GLU A 339 -6.02 -4.66 2.37
C GLU A 339 -6.46 -3.56 1.41
N PHE A 340 -6.08 -3.70 0.13
CA PHE A 340 -6.45 -2.76 -0.91
C PHE A 340 -7.87 -3.03 -1.42
N GLN A 341 -8.81 -2.17 -1.05
CA GLN A 341 -10.25 -2.30 -1.35
C GLN A 341 -10.74 -1.27 -2.40
N LEU A 342 -9.87 -0.35 -2.84
CA LEU A 342 -10.22 0.80 -3.68
C LEU A 342 -10.02 0.56 -5.19
N GLY A 343 -10.04 -0.71 -5.61
CA GLY A 343 -9.75 -1.09 -6.99
C GLY A 343 -10.73 -0.51 -8.02
N ASP A 344 -11.99 -0.33 -7.68
CA ASP A 344 -12.99 0.23 -8.59
C ASP A 344 -12.89 1.76 -8.71
N ASP A 345 -12.24 2.41 -7.74
CA ASP A 345 -12.17 3.86 -7.67
C ASP A 345 -10.97 4.43 -8.43
N ILE A 346 -9.90 3.67 -8.65
CA ILE A 346 -8.65 4.16 -9.26
C ILE A 346 -8.55 3.92 -10.78
N ASP A 347 -7.63 4.63 -11.44
CA ASP A 347 -7.22 4.33 -12.81
C ASP A 347 -6.11 3.28 -12.83
N TRP A 348 -6.47 2.04 -13.16
CA TRP A 348 -5.49 0.95 -13.31
C TRP A 348 -4.47 1.16 -14.42
N SER A 349 -4.75 2.03 -15.41
CA SER A 349 -3.76 2.36 -16.45
C SER A 349 -2.63 3.27 -15.94
N ALA A 350 -2.86 3.96 -14.81
CA ALA A 350 -1.87 4.79 -14.13
C ALA A 350 -1.13 4.05 -13.00
N VAL A 351 -1.48 2.79 -12.71
CA VAL A 351 -0.75 1.95 -11.75
C VAL A 351 0.48 1.35 -12.43
N THR A 352 1.66 1.71 -11.95
CA THR A 352 2.93 1.20 -12.50
C THR A 352 3.41 -0.04 -11.77
N THR A 353 3.27 -0.09 -10.45
CA THR A 353 3.78 -1.19 -9.63
C THR A 353 2.73 -1.79 -8.70
N VAL A 354 2.88 -3.08 -8.39
CA VAL A 354 2.16 -3.77 -7.30
C VAL A 354 3.18 -4.54 -6.49
N GLU A 355 3.16 -4.37 -5.19
CA GLU A 355 3.95 -5.21 -4.28
C GLU A 355 3.38 -6.64 -4.22
N VAL A 356 4.21 -7.61 -4.60
CA VAL A 356 3.88 -9.04 -4.49
C VAL A 356 4.59 -9.73 -3.31
N VAL A 357 5.57 -9.06 -2.70
CA VAL A 357 6.27 -9.46 -1.49
C VAL A 357 6.35 -8.24 -0.58
N THR A 358 5.81 -8.35 0.63
CA THR A 358 5.94 -7.31 1.66
C THR A 358 6.13 -7.93 3.03
N ASN A 359 6.84 -7.24 3.94
CA ASN A 359 7.20 -7.71 5.28
C ASN A 359 8.00 -9.03 5.27
N ASP A 360 7.96 -9.78 6.37
CA ASP A 360 8.63 -11.06 6.53
C ASP A 360 8.30 -12.01 5.37
N THR A 361 9.35 -12.53 4.73
CA THR A 361 9.24 -13.46 3.60
C THR A 361 8.81 -14.86 4.05
N THR A 362 8.97 -15.15 5.34
CA THR A 362 8.61 -16.43 5.97
C THR A 362 7.94 -16.20 7.31
N VAL A 363 6.88 -16.97 7.60
CA VAL A 363 6.17 -16.96 8.88
C VAL A 363 6.15 -18.38 9.44
N GLY A 364 6.67 -18.57 10.65
CA GLY A 364 6.68 -19.90 11.29
C GLY A 364 7.48 -20.96 10.53
N GLY A 365 8.49 -20.54 9.74
CA GLY A 365 9.34 -21.44 8.95
C GLY A 365 8.73 -21.90 7.62
N VAL A 366 7.59 -21.34 7.21
CA VAL A 366 7.01 -21.51 5.87
C VAL A 366 6.96 -20.17 5.15
N GLU A 367 6.82 -20.18 3.82
CA GLU A 367 6.57 -18.96 3.04
C GLU A 367 5.39 -18.16 3.62
N ASN A 368 5.53 -16.84 3.65
CA ASN A 368 4.45 -15.95 4.02
C ASN A 368 3.26 -16.14 3.05
N PRO A 369 2.07 -16.54 3.54
CA PRO A 369 0.94 -16.86 2.67
C PRO A 369 0.40 -15.67 1.86
N PHE A 370 0.65 -14.44 2.31
CA PHE A 370 0.21 -13.24 1.58
C PHE A 370 0.95 -13.04 0.26
N ILE A 371 2.16 -13.61 0.11
CA ILE A 371 2.90 -13.53 -1.15
C ILE A 371 2.14 -14.24 -2.28
N GLN A 372 1.42 -15.34 -1.97
CA GLN A 372 0.63 -16.05 -2.98
C GLN A 372 -0.61 -15.24 -3.38
N THR A 373 -1.33 -14.68 -2.40
CA THR A 373 -2.54 -13.88 -2.69
C THR A 373 -2.20 -12.57 -3.41
N ALA A 374 -1.06 -11.95 -3.12
CA ALA A 374 -0.60 -10.76 -3.83
C ALA A 374 -0.22 -11.05 -5.29
N ILE A 375 0.40 -12.21 -5.58
CA ILE A 375 0.61 -12.67 -6.96
C ILE A 375 -0.74 -12.87 -7.67
N GLU A 376 -1.70 -13.51 -7.02
CA GLU A 376 -3.03 -13.72 -7.61
C GLU A 376 -3.73 -12.40 -7.93
N PHE A 377 -3.64 -11.43 -7.03
CA PHE A 377 -4.12 -10.06 -7.24
C PHE A 377 -3.45 -9.40 -8.45
N TRP A 378 -2.12 -9.39 -8.50
CA TRP A 378 -1.35 -8.80 -9.60
C TRP A 378 -1.69 -9.46 -10.95
N GLN A 379 -1.78 -10.79 -10.98
CA GLN A 379 -2.09 -11.51 -12.21
C GLN A 379 -3.51 -11.30 -12.71
N ALA A 380 -4.48 -11.08 -11.81
CA ALA A 380 -5.83 -10.70 -12.21
C ALA A 380 -5.79 -9.39 -13.01
N ARG A 381 -5.00 -8.40 -12.57
CA ARG A 381 -4.81 -7.13 -13.29
C ARG A 381 -4.12 -7.31 -14.65
N LEU A 382 -3.10 -8.19 -14.73
CA LEU A 382 -2.49 -8.54 -16.02
C LEU A 382 -3.51 -9.14 -17.00
N ASN A 383 -4.35 -10.07 -16.51
CA ASN A 383 -5.40 -10.72 -17.30
C ASN A 383 -6.49 -9.74 -17.75
N GLU A 384 -6.72 -8.67 -17.00
CA GLU A 384 -7.64 -7.58 -17.34
C GLU A 384 -7.06 -6.58 -18.36
N GLY A 385 -5.76 -6.66 -18.64
CA GLY A 385 -5.09 -5.80 -19.62
C GLY A 385 -4.15 -4.75 -19.03
N HIS A 386 -3.98 -4.72 -17.71
CA HIS A 386 -3.16 -3.71 -17.03
C HIS A 386 -1.70 -4.17 -16.98
N ARG A 387 -0.79 -3.42 -17.62
CA ARG A 387 0.64 -3.74 -17.67
C ARG A 387 1.35 -3.23 -16.41
N ILE A 388 1.16 -3.95 -15.31
CA ILE A 388 1.67 -3.59 -13.99
C ILE A 388 2.92 -4.41 -13.65
N THR A 389 3.93 -3.77 -13.09
CA THR A 389 5.18 -4.41 -12.69
C THR A 389 5.10 -4.93 -11.26
N ALA A 390 5.34 -6.22 -11.08
CA ALA A 390 5.52 -6.81 -9.76
C ALA A 390 6.84 -6.31 -9.14
N VAL A 391 6.74 -5.79 -7.91
CA VAL A 391 7.87 -5.33 -7.09
C VAL A 391 7.76 -5.92 -5.68
N SER A 392 8.75 -5.64 -4.84
CA SER A 392 8.75 -5.97 -3.42
C SER A 392 9.11 -4.78 -2.56
N GLY A 393 8.66 -4.81 -1.32
CA GLY A 393 9.00 -3.84 -0.29
C GLY A 393 9.29 -4.54 1.04
N SER A 394 10.35 -4.21 1.77
CA SER A 394 10.48 -4.74 3.15
C SER A 394 9.39 -4.20 4.05
N ASP A 395 8.95 -2.97 3.79
CA ASP A 395 8.10 -2.19 4.67
C ASP A 395 8.73 -2.16 6.08
N ASP A 396 10.07 -2.04 6.17
CA ASP A 396 10.79 -1.96 7.44
C ASP A 396 10.79 -0.52 7.97
N LYS A 397 10.57 -0.40 9.28
CA LYS A 397 10.47 0.86 10.01
C LYS A 397 11.65 1.06 10.96
N ALA A 398 12.49 0.05 11.16
CA ALA A 398 13.57 0.05 12.14
C ALA A 398 14.96 0.10 11.51
N GLY A 399 15.14 -0.38 10.28
CA GLY A 399 16.39 -0.34 9.51
C GLY A 399 17.04 -1.72 9.24
N PRO A 400 17.19 -2.62 10.24
CA PRO A 400 17.91 -3.88 10.03
C PRO A 400 17.35 -4.84 8.97
N GLU A 401 16.07 -4.73 8.63
CA GLU A 401 15.40 -5.62 7.66
C GLU A 401 15.20 -4.95 6.30
N LEU A 402 15.73 -3.73 6.09
CA LEU A 402 15.79 -3.09 4.78
C LEU A 402 16.49 -4.00 3.77
N GLY A 403 15.85 -4.25 2.63
CA GLY A 403 16.31 -5.19 1.62
C GLY A 403 16.16 -6.67 1.96
N SER A 404 15.38 -7.03 2.99
CA SER A 404 14.96 -8.41 3.28
C SER A 404 14.21 -9.07 2.10
N SER A 405 13.56 -8.25 1.28
CA SER A 405 13.19 -8.53 -0.10
C SER A 405 13.77 -7.45 -1.02
N ALA A 406 13.95 -7.74 -2.30
CA ALA A 406 14.42 -6.74 -3.25
C ALA A 406 13.84 -6.99 -4.65
N THR A 407 13.85 -5.96 -5.49
CA THR A 407 13.52 -6.03 -6.91
C THR A 407 14.74 -5.63 -7.71
N MET A 408 15.08 -6.44 -8.71
CA MET A 408 16.10 -6.16 -9.71
C MET A 408 15.41 -5.47 -10.89
N ILE A 409 15.93 -4.32 -11.31
CA ILE A 409 15.40 -3.48 -12.39
C ILE A 409 16.47 -3.31 -13.45
N TYR A 410 16.15 -3.68 -14.70
CA TYR A 410 17.04 -3.41 -15.83
C TYR A 410 16.74 -2.03 -16.40
N ALA A 411 17.61 -1.06 -16.10
CA ALA A 411 17.49 0.31 -16.56
C ALA A 411 18.66 0.69 -17.47
N GLU A 412 18.44 1.66 -18.36
CA GLU A 412 19.48 2.21 -19.25
C GLU A 412 20.52 3.04 -18.51
N GLU A 413 20.17 3.52 -17.31
CA GLU A 413 20.97 4.31 -16.38
C GLU A 413 20.33 4.23 -14.98
N LEU A 414 21.13 4.42 -13.93
CA LEU A 414 20.67 4.59 -12.56
C LEU A 414 20.32 6.05 -12.29
N SER A 415 19.13 6.45 -12.73
CA SER A 415 18.52 7.76 -12.51
C SER A 415 17.02 7.60 -12.21
N ARG A 416 16.36 8.61 -11.63
CA ARG A 416 14.89 8.55 -11.42
C ARG A 416 14.15 8.32 -12.73
N ALA A 417 14.57 8.99 -13.79
CA ALA A 417 13.97 8.86 -15.12
C ALA A 417 14.21 7.46 -15.71
N GLY A 418 15.44 6.93 -15.63
CA GLY A 418 15.80 5.60 -16.11
C GLY A 418 15.03 4.49 -15.39
N VAL A 419 14.99 4.55 -14.05
CA VAL A 419 14.27 3.57 -13.23
C VAL A 419 12.76 3.66 -13.46
N SER A 420 12.19 4.86 -13.56
CA SER A 420 10.77 5.04 -13.86
C SER A 420 10.39 4.47 -15.24
N ARG A 421 11.24 4.66 -16.27
CA ARG A 421 11.03 4.03 -17.59
C ARG A 421 11.10 2.51 -17.51
N ALA A 422 12.07 1.97 -16.78
CA ALA A 422 12.24 0.53 -16.61
C ALA A 422 11.06 -0.13 -15.87
N LEU A 423 10.55 0.52 -14.82
CA LEU A 423 9.36 0.10 -14.09
C LEU A 423 8.11 0.11 -14.98
N ARG A 424 7.86 1.17 -15.76
CA ARG A 424 6.73 1.21 -16.71
C ARG A 424 6.87 0.17 -17.82
N ALA A 425 8.09 -0.19 -18.18
CA ALA A 425 8.38 -1.22 -19.17
C ALA A 425 8.30 -2.66 -18.62
N GLY A 426 8.20 -2.86 -17.29
CA GLY A 426 8.15 -4.19 -16.68
C GLY A 426 9.47 -4.95 -16.67
N ARG A 427 10.61 -4.26 -16.89
CA ARG A 427 11.94 -4.88 -16.96
C ARG A 427 12.49 -5.17 -15.56
N ALA A 428 11.83 -6.07 -14.83
CA ALA A 428 12.16 -6.34 -13.44
C ALA A 428 11.92 -7.79 -13.00
N TYR A 429 12.57 -8.22 -11.94
CA TYR A 429 12.21 -9.43 -11.20
C TYR A 429 12.44 -9.26 -9.70
N VAL A 430 11.63 -9.93 -8.89
CA VAL A 430 11.70 -9.87 -7.44
C VAL A 430 12.65 -10.96 -6.93
N GLN A 431 13.64 -10.53 -6.14
CA GLN A 431 14.42 -11.34 -5.22
C GLN A 431 13.67 -11.42 -3.88
N VAL A 432 12.87 -12.47 -3.73
CA VAL A 432 11.96 -12.64 -2.59
C VAL A 432 12.68 -12.56 -1.25
N ARG A 433 13.95 -12.99 -1.16
CA ARG A 433 14.75 -13.03 0.08
C ARG A 433 15.98 -12.12 0.01
N GLY A 434 15.82 -11.00 -0.69
CA GLY A 434 16.85 -9.98 -0.84
C GLY A 434 18.07 -10.48 -1.62
N ALA A 435 19.11 -9.67 -1.65
CA ALA A 435 20.29 -9.95 -2.46
C ALA A 435 21.03 -11.24 -2.05
N ALA A 436 20.95 -11.64 -0.78
CA ALA A 436 21.72 -12.75 -0.22
C ALA A 436 20.98 -14.10 -0.26
N GLY A 437 19.64 -14.07 -0.17
CA GLY A 437 18.81 -15.27 -0.15
C GLY A 437 18.22 -15.65 -1.51
N SER A 438 18.42 -14.83 -2.55
CA SER A 438 17.82 -15.04 -3.86
C SER A 438 18.84 -15.23 -4.99
N PRO A 439 18.59 -16.19 -5.89
CA PRO A 439 19.27 -16.31 -7.17
C PRO A 439 19.17 -15.05 -8.05
N THR A 440 19.99 -15.01 -9.10
CA THR A 440 19.84 -14.06 -10.22
C THR A 440 19.32 -14.78 -11.45
N ILE A 441 18.53 -14.09 -12.28
CA ILE A 441 17.99 -14.65 -13.52
C ILE A 441 18.18 -13.71 -14.70
N GLU A 442 18.36 -14.29 -15.89
CA GLU A 442 18.18 -13.64 -17.18
C GLU A 442 17.09 -14.40 -17.92
N PHE A 443 16.07 -13.70 -18.42
CA PHE A 443 14.91 -14.32 -19.05
C PHE A 443 14.53 -13.58 -20.34
N SER A 444 14.53 -14.32 -21.44
CA SER A 444 14.24 -13.79 -22.78
C SER A 444 13.42 -14.76 -23.62
N ALA A 445 12.77 -14.24 -24.65
CA ALA A 445 12.10 -15.01 -25.69
C ALA A 445 12.51 -14.50 -27.07
N THR A 446 12.62 -15.41 -28.04
CA THR A 446 12.99 -15.06 -29.42
C THR A 446 12.07 -15.68 -30.44
N ALA A 447 11.72 -14.91 -31.47
CA ALA A 447 11.00 -15.38 -32.66
C ALA A 447 11.39 -14.53 -33.86
N ASP A 448 11.62 -15.16 -35.01
CA ASP A 448 11.91 -14.48 -36.29
C ASP A 448 13.02 -13.40 -36.20
N GLY A 449 14.04 -13.64 -35.38
CA GLY A 449 15.17 -12.72 -35.17
C GLY A 449 14.88 -11.53 -34.24
N THR A 450 13.68 -11.46 -33.67
CA THR A 450 13.30 -10.49 -32.63
C THR A 450 13.48 -11.12 -31.25
N THR A 451 14.00 -10.36 -30.29
CA THR A 451 14.13 -10.75 -28.88
C THR A 451 13.24 -9.87 -28.02
N ALA A 452 12.53 -10.49 -27.08
CA ALA A 452 11.80 -9.82 -26.01
C ALA A 452 12.41 -10.21 -24.65
N LEU A 453 12.52 -9.25 -23.76
CA LEU A 453 12.92 -9.40 -22.36
C LEU A 453 11.71 -9.33 -21.43
N MET A 454 11.93 -9.55 -20.13
CA MET A 454 10.90 -9.32 -19.11
C MET A 454 10.25 -7.95 -19.28
N GLY A 455 8.93 -7.94 -19.19
CA GLY A 455 8.09 -6.78 -19.39
C GLY A 455 7.77 -6.47 -20.84
N GLU A 456 8.42 -7.08 -21.84
CA GLU A 456 8.20 -6.83 -23.28
C GLU A 456 7.21 -7.82 -23.94
N THR A 457 6.75 -7.45 -25.12
CA THR A 457 5.85 -8.29 -25.95
C THR A 457 6.54 -8.75 -27.21
N LEU A 458 6.63 -10.06 -27.40
CA LEU A 458 7.05 -10.71 -28.65
C LEU A 458 5.82 -10.97 -29.52
N VAL A 459 5.75 -10.31 -30.68
CA VAL A 459 4.63 -10.48 -31.62
C VAL A 459 4.84 -11.74 -32.46
N ALA A 460 4.42 -12.88 -31.93
CA ALA A 460 4.54 -14.18 -32.57
C ALA A 460 3.53 -15.20 -31.99
N PRO A 461 3.11 -16.22 -32.76
CA PRO A 461 2.28 -17.32 -32.24
C PRO A 461 3.03 -18.23 -31.26
N GLN A 462 4.35 -18.27 -31.34
CA GLN A 462 5.24 -19.02 -30.47
C GLN A 462 6.62 -18.33 -30.40
N GLY A 463 7.39 -18.62 -29.35
CA GLY A 463 8.76 -18.13 -29.20
C GLY A 463 9.66 -19.15 -28.50
N GLU A 464 10.95 -19.09 -28.79
CA GLU A 464 11.98 -19.84 -28.08
C GLU A 464 12.42 -19.06 -26.85
N PHE A 465 12.10 -19.60 -25.67
CA PHE A 465 12.44 -19.01 -24.39
C PHE A 465 13.80 -19.50 -23.92
N LEU A 466 14.56 -18.59 -23.31
CA LEU A 466 15.82 -18.85 -22.66
C LEU A 466 15.78 -18.25 -21.25
N LEU A 467 15.96 -19.13 -20.26
CA LEU A 467 16.18 -18.76 -18.87
C LEU A 467 17.60 -19.16 -18.47
N GLU A 468 18.34 -18.22 -17.91
CA GLU A 468 19.62 -18.48 -17.23
C GLU A 468 19.45 -18.13 -15.76
N VAL A 469 19.86 -19.03 -14.87
CA VAL A 469 19.76 -18.89 -13.42
C VAL A 469 21.14 -19.08 -12.81
N ALA A 470 21.53 -18.23 -11.86
CA ALA A 470 22.75 -18.39 -11.07
C ALA A 470 22.48 -18.31 -9.56
N GLY A 471 23.17 -19.13 -8.78
CA GLY A 471 23.03 -19.19 -7.32
C GLY A 471 21.80 -19.95 -6.82
N ALA A 472 21.25 -20.85 -7.64
CA ALA A 472 20.03 -21.61 -7.33
C ALA A 472 20.27 -23.11 -7.08
N ALA A 473 21.51 -23.53 -6.78
CA ALA A 473 21.83 -24.94 -6.56
C ALA A 473 20.91 -25.58 -5.48
N GLY A 474 20.23 -26.67 -5.83
CA GLY A 474 19.29 -27.38 -4.96
C GLY A 474 17.87 -26.80 -4.92
N GLN A 475 17.59 -25.75 -5.70
CA GLN A 475 16.25 -25.19 -5.90
C GLN A 475 15.59 -25.77 -7.17
N SER A 476 14.38 -25.35 -7.48
CA SER A 476 13.68 -25.67 -8.73
C SER A 476 13.15 -24.42 -9.42
N VAL A 477 13.25 -24.43 -10.76
CA VAL A 477 12.58 -23.48 -11.64
C VAL A 477 11.15 -23.95 -11.88
N HIS A 478 10.20 -23.03 -11.87
CA HIS A 478 8.80 -23.26 -12.22
C HIS A 478 8.41 -22.28 -13.33
N VAL A 479 7.85 -22.80 -14.42
CA VAL A 479 7.40 -22.03 -15.58
C VAL A 479 5.89 -21.86 -15.50
N ILE A 480 5.45 -20.61 -15.52
CA ILE A 480 4.05 -20.25 -15.38
C ILE A 480 3.55 -19.57 -16.66
N ARG A 481 2.42 -20.04 -17.18
CA ARG A 481 1.71 -19.49 -18.33
C ARG A 481 0.33 -19.03 -17.89
N ASN A 482 0.00 -17.75 -18.07
CA ASN A 482 -1.31 -17.18 -17.69
C ASN A 482 -1.76 -17.56 -16.27
N GLY A 483 -0.82 -17.57 -15.32
CA GLY A 483 -1.13 -17.92 -13.92
C GLY A 483 -1.01 -19.40 -13.56
N VAL A 484 -0.90 -20.30 -14.53
CA VAL A 484 -0.85 -21.75 -14.32
C VAL A 484 0.56 -22.29 -14.52
N GLU A 485 1.05 -23.07 -13.55
CA GLU A 485 2.33 -23.79 -13.69
C GLU A 485 2.23 -24.85 -14.81
N THR A 486 3.15 -24.81 -15.76
CA THR A 486 3.17 -25.68 -16.95
C THR A 486 4.37 -26.62 -16.99
N ALA A 487 5.48 -26.24 -16.35
CA ALA A 487 6.68 -27.04 -16.23
C ALA A 487 7.44 -26.70 -14.96
N SER A 488 8.27 -27.64 -14.49
CA SER A 488 9.27 -27.40 -13.47
C SER A 488 10.51 -28.24 -13.71
N GLU A 489 11.68 -27.70 -13.35
CA GLU A 489 12.99 -28.33 -13.53
C GLU A 489 13.89 -28.08 -12.31
N PRO A 490 14.56 -29.11 -11.75
CA PRO A 490 15.51 -28.92 -10.65
C PRO A 490 16.82 -28.27 -11.12
N VAL A 491 17.36 -27.38 -10.29
CA VAL A 491 18.66 -26.74 -10.52
C VAL A 491 19.76 -27.54 -9.83
N GLY A 492 20.51 -28.30 -10.62
CA GLY A 492 21.54 -29.22 -10.12
C GLY A 492 22.91 -28.61 -9.83
N GLY A 493 23.16 -27.34 -10.17
CA GLY A 493 24.46 -26.69 -10.02
C GLY A 493 24.36 -25.18 -9.79
N GLU A 494 25.52 -24.52 -9.69
CA GLU A 494 25.60 -23.07 -9.43
C GLU A 494 24.97 -22.22 -10.53
N THR A 495 25.00 -22.73 -11.77
CA THR A 495 24.35 -22.11 -12.93
C THR A 495 23.44 -23.14 -13.61
N HIS A 496 22.32 -22.67 -14.14
CA HIS A 496 21.36 -23.50 -14.87
C HIS A 496 20.80 -22.74 -16.07
N THR A 497 20.62 -23.45 -17.18
CA THR A 497 20.06 -22.89 -18.40
C THR A 497 18.90 -23.76 -18.87
N MET A 498 17.73 -23.17 -18.99
CA MET A 498 16.51 -23.84 -19.48
C MET A 498 16.11 -23.21 -20.80
N ARG A 499 15.76 -24.06 -21.78
CA ARG A 499 15.22 -23.65 -23.09
C ARG A 499 13.95 -24.41 -23.38
N TRP A 500 12.93 -23.71 -23.87
CA TRP A 500 11.69 -24.33 -24.31
C TRP A 500 10.99 -23.46 -25.37
N THR A 501 10.19 -24.10 -26.21
CA THR A 501 9.24 -23.41 -27.08
C THR A 501 7.97 -23.11 -26.27
N GLY A 502 7.61 -21.84 -26.16
CA GLY A 502 6.35 -21.40 -25.57
C GLY A 502 5.41 -20.90 -26.66
N GLU A 503 4.13 -21.27 -26.56
CA GLU A 503 3.10 -20.90 -27.52
C GLU A 503 2.13 -19.88 -26.92
N ARG A 504 1.42 -19.13 -27.77
CA ARG A 504 0.21 -18.42 -27.37
C ARG A 504 -0.91 -19.39 -27.04
N ASP A 505 -1.79 -18.98 -26.14
CA ASP A 505 -3.03 -19.65 -25.79
C ASP A 505 -4.22 -18.70 -26.01
N PRO A 506 -4.75 -18.61 -27.23
CA PRO A 506 -5.92 -17.79 -27.51
C PRO A 506 -7.15 -18.15 -26.67
N ALA A 507 -7.18 -19.34 -26.03
CA ALA A 507 -8.28 -19.75 -25.18
C ALA A 507 -8.19 -19.21 -23.75
N THR A 508 -6.99 -18.80 -23.30
CA THR A 508 -6.75 -18.33 -21.92
C THR A 508 -6.06 -16.98 -21.82
N GLU A 509 -5.63 -16.39 -22.94
CA GLU A 509 -4.96 -15.08 -22.94
C GLU A 509 -5.91 -13.90 -22.72
N GLY A 510 -5.41 -12.88 -22.02
CA GLY A 510 -6.07 -11.60 -21.84
C GLY A 510 -5.66 -10.56 -22.91
N PRO A 511 -6.01 -9.28 -22.74
CA PRO A 511 -5.70 -8.21 -23.69
C PRO A 511 -4.20 -8.00 -23.94
N LEU A 512 -3.33 -8.40 -23.02
CA LEU A 512 -1.87 -8.33 -23.18
C LEU A 512 -1.28 -9.52 -23.96
N GLY A 513 -2.11 -10.48 -24.37
CA GLY A 513 -1.67 -11.75 -24.94
C GLY A 513 -1.32 -12.78 -23.86
N THR A 514 -0.66 -13.86 -24.29
CA THR A 514 -0.24 -14.95 -23.41
C THR A 514 1.04 -14.55 -22.69
N TYR A 515 1.04 -14.54 -21.36
CA TYR A 515 2.23 -14.20 -20.61
C TYR A 515 2.92 -15.43 -20.01
N TRP A 516 4.25 -15.38 -20.00
CA TRP A 516 5.14 -16.39 -19.42
C TRP A 516 5.96 -15.79 -18.30
N ARG A 517 5.96 -16.45 -17.15
CA ARG A 517 6.58 -16.03 -15.89
C ARG A 517 7.44 -17.16 -15.35
N ILE A 518 8.47 -16.80 -14.59
CA ILE A 518 9.35 -17.74 -13.91
C ILE A 518 9.28 -17.52 -12.40
N GLU A 519 9.26 -18.62 -11.67
CA GLU A 519 9.56 -18.63 -10.25
C GLU A 519 10.72 -19.58 -9.97
N VAL A 520 11.54 -19.22 -8.99
CA VAL A 520 12.52 -20.15 -8.42
C VAL A 520 12.12 -20.41 -6.98
N ARG A 521 12.12 -21.69 -6.57
CA ARG A 521 11.64 -22.13 -5.26
C ARG A 521 12.63 -23.08 -4.60
N ASP A 522 12.79 -22.95 -3.29
CA ASP A 522 13.44 -23.94 -2.45
C ASP A 522 12.41 -24.72 -1.61
N ALA A 523 12.89 -25.45 -0.59
CA ALA A 523 12.01 -26.23 0.28
C ALA A 523 11.08 -25.39 1.17
N VAL A 524 11.39 -24.11 1.38
CA VAL A 524 10.59 -23.19 2.22
C VAL A 524 9.57 -22.43 1.38
N GLY A 525 9.95 -22.01 0.17
CA GLY A 525 9.10 -21.21 -0.72
C GLY A 525 9.87 -20.58 -1.86
N ARG A 526 9.29 -19.53 -2.44
CA ARG A 526 9.91 -18.75 -3.52
C ARG A 526 11.14 -18.00 -3.04
N THR A 527 12.09 -17.89 -3.95
CA THR A 527 13.30 -17.08 -3.85
C THR A 527 13.36 -16.06 -5.00
N VAL A 528 12.71 -16.33 -6.14
CA VAL A 528 12.56 -15.40 -7.27
C VAL A 528 11.15 -15.42 -7.84
N ILE A 529 10.64 -14.25 -8.23
CA ILE A 529 9.42 -14.08 -9.04
C ILE A 529 9.76 -13.14 -10.21
N SER A 530 9.63 -13.59 -11.45
CA SER A 530 9.88 -12.74 -12.63
C SER A 530 8.65 -11.91 -13.01
N ASN A 531 8.87 -10.71 -13.58
CA ASN A 531 7.84 -10.11 -14.43
C ASN A 531 7.69 -10.92 -15.73
N PRO A 532 6.53 -10.83 -16.41
CA PRO A 532 6.23 -11.66 -17.56
C PRO A 532 6.95 -11.24 -18.84
N ILE A 533 7.16 -12.18 -19.76
CA ILE A 533 7.30 -11.91 -21.20
C ILE A 533 5.98 -12.26 -21.86
N PHE A 534 5.47 -11.38 -22.73
CA PHE A 534 4.18 -11.57 -23.42
C PHE A 534 4.39 -12.09 -24.84
N LEU A 535 3.51 -13.00 -25.28
CA LEU A 535 3.33 -13.38 -26.68
C LEU A 535 1.98 -12.86 -27.17
N ALA A 536 1.95 -12.14 -28.29
CA ALA A 536 0.71 -11.59 -28.87
C ALA A 536 0.71 -11.72 -30.40
N ASP A 537 -0.46 -11.59 -31.04
CA ASP A 537 -0.57 -11.46 -32.52
C ASP A 537 -0.28 -10.06 -33.02
N THR A 538 -0.40 -9.07 -32.15
CA THR A 538 -0.23 -7.66 -32.46
C THR A 538 0.52 -6.98 -31.34
N ALA A 539 1.23 -5.90 -31.67
CA ALA A 539 1.84 -5.07 -30.65
C ALA A 539 0.71 -4.44 -29.79
N PRO A 540 0.82 -4.47 -28.45
CA PRO A 540 -0.19 -3.88 -27.59
C PRO A 540 -0.26 -2.37 -27.82
N VAL A 541 -1.47 -1.83 -27.81
CA VAL A 541 -1.67 -0.37 -27.82
C VAL A 541 -1.36 0.13 -26.41
N MET A 542 -0.16 0.69 -26.23
CA MET A 542 0.20 1.37 -24.98
C MET A 542 -0.53 2.72 -24.94
N THR A 543 -1.51 2.87 -24.06
CA THR A 543 -2.05 4.19 -23.70
C THR A 543 -1.07 4.86 -22.75
N GLU A 544 -0.35 5.89 -23.23
CA GLU A 544 0.42 6.77 -22.35
C GLU A 544 -0.51 7.46 -21.34
N PRO A 545 -0.09 7.61 -20.07
CA PRO A 545 -0.85 8.39 -19.10
C PRO A 545 -1.07 9.82 -19.60
N SER A 546 -2.29 10.33 -19.43
CA SER A 546 -2.63 11.72 -19.73
C SER A 546 -1.86 12.66 -18.80
N THR A 547 -0.79 13.29 -19.29
CA THR A 547 -0.09 14.36 -18.57
C THR A 547 -0.77 15.70 -18.83
N THR A 548 -1.52 16.20 -17.85
CA THR A 548 -2.01 17.59 -17.84
C THR A 548 -1.05 18.44 -17.01
N GLN A 549 -0.24 19.28 -17.65
CA GLN A 549 0.72 20.18 -16.98
C GLN A 549 0.03 21.29 -16.19
N ARG A 550 0.48 21.53 -14.95
CA ARG A 550 0.17 22.73 -14.15
C ARG A 550 1.12 23.88 -14.54
N PRO A 551 0.68 25.16 -14.56
CA PRO A 551 1.56 26.31 -14.79
C PRO A 551 2.45 26.58 -13.57
N ALA A 552 3.74 26.85 -13.80
CA ALA A 552 4.74 27.13 -12.76
C ALA A 552 4.63 28.57 -12.23
N ASP A 553 4.76 28.75 -10.91
CA ASP A 553 5.00 30.04 -10.27
C ASP A 553 6.40 30.11 -9.64
N THR A 554 6.98 31.31 -9.75
CA THR A 554 8.40 31.65 -9.65
C THR A 554 8.89 31.89 -8.23
N ALA A 555 10.00 31.24 -7.87
CA ALA A 555 10.83 31.53 -6.69
C ALA A 555 11.80 32.69 -6.95
N ASP A 556 12.24 33.37 -5.87
CA ASP A 556 13.48 34.16 -5.71
C ASP A 556 13.38 34.93 -4.35
N THR A 557 14.33 35.04 -3.41
CA THR A 557 15.81 35.20 -3.47
C THR A 557 16.43 35.11 -2.05
N GLU A 558 17.66 34.59 -1.97
CA GLU A 558 18.63 34.58 -0.84
C GLU A 558 19.27 35.98 -0.58
N PRO A 559 20.01 36.30 0.53
CA PRO A 559 21.35 35.71 0.77
C PRO A 559 21.98 35.68 2.21
N ALA A 560 22.92 34.74 2.37
CA ALA A 560 24.29 34.86 2.93
C ALA A 560 24.63 34.89 4.45
N ASP A 561 25.44 33.86 4.80
CA ASP A 561 26.66 33.83 5.65
C ASP A 561 26.59 34.07 7.17
N ARG A 562 26.82 33.01 7.97
CA ARG A 562 28.02 32.90 8.84
C ARG A 562 28.21 31.56 9.58
N ALA A 563 29.48 31.22 9.67
CA ALA A 563 30.14 30.02 10.19
C ALA A 563 29.92 29.63 11.66
N ALA A 564 29.84 28.30 11.84
CA ALA A 564 30.55 27.41 12.77
C ALA A 564 30.54 27.68 14.29
N VAL A 565 30.17 26.64 15.07
CA VAL A 565 30.99 26.01 16.14
C VAL A 565 30.28 24.75 16.68
N THR A 566 31.12 23.85 17.16
CA THR A 566 31.09 22.39 17.34
C THR A 566 30.54 21.83 18.66
N ASP A 567 30.19 20.53 18.59
CA ASP A 567 30.32 19.45 19.58
C ASP A 567 29.60 19.48 20.95
N ALA A 568 28.71 18.51 21.15
CA ALA A 568 28.70 17.57 22.28
C ALA A 568 27.53 16.58 22.12
N ALA A 569 27.78 15.32 21.79
CA ALA A 569 27.99 14.21 22.74
C ALA A 569 26.66 13.51 23.11
N ALA A 570 26.49 12.34 22.50
CA ALA A 570 25.42 11.39 22.70
C ALA A 570 25.38 10.84 24.13
N GLU A 571 24.18 10.68 24.67
CA GLU A 571 23.91 9.77 25.77
C GLU A 571 22.70 8.90 25.42
N THR A 572 23.01 7.63 25.21
CA THR A 572 22.12 6.51 24.95
C THR A 572 21.39 6.11 26.22
N ASP A 573 20.06 5.95 26.16
CA ASP A 573 19.37 4.97 27.01
C ASP A 573 17.96 4.63 26.46
N THR A 574 17.88 3.48 25.81
CA THR A 574 16.64 2.71 25.56
C THR A 574 16.03 2.21 26.87
N PRO A 575 14.70 1.94 26.94
CA PRO A 575 14.34 0.52 26.82
C PRO A 575 12.93 0.16 26.27
N TRP A 576 12.88 -1.02 25.61
CA TRP A 576 11.75 -1.93 25.28
C TRP A 576 10.87 -1.60 24.05
N GLY A 577 10.76 -2.43 23.02
CA GLY A 577 11.32 -3.77 22.82
C GLY A 577 10.64 -4.87 23.65
N VAL A 578 9.31 -5.03 23.60
CA VAL A 578 8.63 -6.33 23.81
C VAL A 578 7.17 -6.26 23.37
N GLY A 579 6.75 -7.21 22.53
CA GLY A 579 5.33 -7.45 22.28
C GLY A 579 4.94 -8.42 21.16
N VAL A 580 5.85 -8.84 20.27
CA VAL A 580 5.46 -9.69 19.12
C VAL A 580 5.23 -11.17 19.50
N GLY A 581 5.69 -11.62 20.68
CA GLY A 581 5.66 -13.04 21.05
C GLY A 581 4.26 -13.68 21.24
N TRP A 582 3.24 -12.89 21.58
CA TRP A 582 1.90 -13.44 21.87
C TRP A 582 1.04 -13.63 20.61
N VAL A 583 1.25 -12.78 19.60
CA VAL A 583 0.61 -12.91 18.29
C VAL A 583 1.09 -14.22 17.62
N TRP A 584 2.39 -14.52 17.71
CA TRP A 584 2.97 -15.73 17.10
C TRP A 584 2.51 -17.06 17.72
N ALA A 585 2.19 -17.08 19.02
CA ALA A 585 1.68 -18.29 19.67
C ALA A 585 0.28 -18.68 19.14
N LEU A 586 -0.56 -17.70 18.80
CA LEU A 586 -1.85 -17.95 18.13
C LEU A 586 -1.66 -18.40 16.68
N PHE A 587 -0.71 -17.79 15.95
CA PHE A 587 -0.41 -18.16 14.56
C PHE A 587 0.15 -19.59 14.42
N GLY A 588 1.00 -20.04 15.34
CA GLY A 588 1.51 -21.42 15.34
C GLY A 588 0.37 -22.45 15.46
N VAL A 589 -0.65 -22.15 16.26
CA VAL A 589 -1.82 -23.03 16.46
C VAL A 589 -2.76 -23.00 15.24
N LEU A 590 -2.99 -21.82 14.65
CA LEU A 590 -3.83 -21.65 13.46
C LEU A 590 -3.20 -22.24 12.18
N ALA A 591 -1.89 -22.08 12.00
CA ALA A 591 -1.16 -22.66 10.86
C ALA A 591 -1.16 -24.20 10.92
N LEU A 592 -0.98 -24.79 12.11
CA LEU A 592 -1.08 -26.23 12.32
C LEU A 592 -2.50 -26.76 12.04
N ALA A 593 -3.54 -26.00 12.41
CA ALA A 593 -4.93 -26.35 12.12
C ALA A 593 -5.24 -26.29 10.61
N LEU A 594 -4.74 -25.28 9.91
CA LEU A 594 -4.94 -25.11 8.46
C LEU A 594 -4.23 -26.22 7.65
N VAL A 595 -2.99 -26.57 8.03
CA VAL A 595 -2.24 -27.69 7.42
C VAL A 595 -2.95 -29.03 7.65
N ALA A 596 -3.57 -29.23 8.82
CA ALA A 596 -4.36 -30.44 9.09
C ALA A 596 -5.62 -30.52 8.22
N VAL A 597 -6.33 -29.40 8.01
CA VAL A 597 -7.51 -29.34 7.13
C VAL A 597 -7.13 -29.61 5.68
N ILE A 598 -6.06 -29.00 5.17
CA ILE A 598 -5.58 -29.20 3.79
C ILE A 598 -5.19 -30.67 3.55
N ARG A 599 -4.48 -31.30 4.49
CA ARG A 599 -4.12 -32.74 4.41
C ARG A 599 -5.35 -33.64 4.41
N THR A 600 -6.39 -33.29 5.17
CA THR A 600 -7.63 -34.07 5.24
C THR A 600 -8.44 -33.96 3.94
N VAL A 601 -8.48 -32.76 3.34
CA VAL A 601 -9.13 -32.52 2.03
C VAL A 601 -8.37 -33.20 0.89
N ALA A 602 -7.03 -33.21 0.93
CA ALA A 602 -6.20 -33.92 -0.04
C ALA A 602 -6.39 -35.45 0.04
N ALA A 603 -6.45 -36.03 1.25
CA ALA A 603 -6.69 -37.46 1.46
C ALA A 603 -8.11 -37.90 1.05
N ALA A 604 -9.11 -37.02 1.20
CA ALA A 604 -10.48 -37.26 0.75
C ALA A 604 -10.61 -37.25 -0.79
N ARG A 605 -9.78 -36.46 -1.49
CA ARG A 605 -9.74 -36.44 -2.97
C ARG A 605 -9.00 -37.63 -3.58
N SER A 606 -8.05 -38.25 -2.87
CA SER A 606 -7.31 -39.42 -3.36
C SER A 606 -8.04 -40.76 -3.18
N SER A 607 -9.22 -40.80 -2.54
CA SER A 607 -9.93 -42.04 -2.18
C SER A 607 -11.18 -42.36 -3.01
N HIS A 608 -11.40 -41.70 -4.16
CA HIS A 608 -12.44 -42.11 -5.11
C HIS A 608 -11.96 -43.25 -6.03
N PRO A 609 -12.53 -44.47 -5.94
CA PRO A 609 -12.18 -45.56 -6.85
C PRO A 609 -12.71 -45.28 -8.27
N ARG A 610 -11.83 -45.38 -9.27
CA ARG A 610 -12.21 -45.36 -10.69
C ARG A 610 -13.16 -46.52 -10.99
N THR A 611 -14.39 -46.22 -11.36
CA THR A 611 -15.32 -47.18 -11.95
C THR A 611 -14.96 -47.39 -13.42
N THR A 612 -14.52 -48.60 -13.76
CA THR A 612 -14.37 -49.06 -15.14
C THR A 612 -15.74 -49.26 -15.81
N PRO A 613 -15.93 -48.85 -17.07
CA PRO A 613 -17.16 -49.16 -17.80
C PRO A 613 -17.16 -50.63 -18.26
N PRO A 614 -18.34 -51.28 -18.37
CA PRO A 614 -18.42 -52.65 -18.86
C PRO A 614 -18.26 -52.68 -20.38
N ALA A 615 -17.56 -53.71 -20.86
CA ALA A 615 -17.38 -53.99 -22.27
C ALA A 615 -18.67 -54.53 -22.90
N THR A 616 -19.12 -53.87 -23.96
CA THR A 616 -19.75 -54.45 -25.16
C THR A 616 -19.50 -53.54 -26.34
#